data_AF-A0A933ZPT7-F1
#
_entry.id   AF-A0A933ZPT7-F1
#
_cell.length_a   1.000
_cell.length_b   1.000
_cell.length_c   1.000
_cell.angle_alpha   90.00
_cell.angle_beta   90.00
_cell.angle_gamma   90.00
#
_symmetry.space_group_name_H-M   'P 1'
#
loop_
_entity.id
_entity.type
_entity.pdbx_description
1 polymer ?
#
loop_
_entity_poly.entity_id
_entity_poly.type
_entity_poly.pdbx_seq_one_letter_code
_entity_poly.pdbx_strand_id
1 'polypeptide(L)'
;MIDHQLVTDELAARLVPGSVEVLQLQEVIADYSQTTSDHLPVLARYRLDGLPPPPPPPPPEPSVVLLSPHSGQSLQAAQTVEIRWRSESVASVGLDASSDGTQWTRIASALPATGAWDWEVPQVASLRLRVCDEALADRCHDVGPLQVEGRAMLALIEPQQGAWSAGEPVAIRWSASEVSEVDLSYSVDGGMSWVAIAESISQYPDRFVWMLPSLASSRGRIRACCTLEPGLCSQSASDLTFRVPAPPRVIINEALANEPEGRVGEEYVELLNVSSQPVDLSGWTLGNWAPRHVFSPGTWLPAGQAVVVAATAAGILAGVQNALASTSGKLMLGNGGGTIVLWDADGLTHDTFAYDGSSHDGQCFNRSPDGRPLAAVDLHTSLSPLLCSPGTAADGTAFGSRPLPTTLTKENEPNGSPEEAQGEVGTGIAVLGAIEAYGLDQDWFRLTISRPGDVEISVSAIDGLTLLVAPANQPEQALLDTYFSSASLHLDAGAYLVRLESRWRDEVRRHYELEVSSAPGVVVP
;
A
#
# COMPACT_ATOMS: atom_id res chain seq x y z
N MET A 1 59.97 -78.96 -26.95
CA MET A 1 59.01 -78.92 -28.06
C MET A 1 59.45 -77.79 -28.97
N ILE A 2 60.19 -78.12 -30.03
CA ILE A 2 60.54 -77.16 -31.09
C ILE A 2 59.41 -77.32 -32.11
N ASP A 3 58.44 -76.41 -32.06
CA ASP A 3 57.43 -76.32 -33.09
C ASP A 3 58.06 -75.67 -34.33
N HIS A 4 57.92 -76.30 -35.48
CA HIS A 4 58.49 -75.84 -36.75
C HIS A 4 57.38 -75.83 -37.80
N GLN A 5 56.98 -74.63 -38.22
CA GLN A 5 56.01 -74.44 -39.29
C GLN A 5 56.69 -74.65 -40.65
N LEU A 6 56.04 -75.47 -41.50
CA LEU A 6 56.31 -75.50 -42.94
C LEU A 6 55.92 -74.14 -43.53
N VAL A 7 56.86 -73.49 -44.21
CA VAL A 7 56.52 -72.38 -45.11
C VAL A 7 55.80 -73.01 -46.30
N THR A 8 54.47 -72.86 -46.37
CA THR A 8 53.70 -73.26 -47.55
C THR A 8 54.11 -72.37 -48.73
N ASP A 9 53.96 -72.88 -49.96
CA ASP A 9 54.33 -72.15 -51.20
C ASP A 9 53.73 -70.72 -51.23
N GLU A 10 52.59 -70.50 -50.56
CA GLU A 10 51.89 -69.22 -50.47
C GLU A 10 52.68 -68.09 -49.79
N LEU A 11 53.74 -68.39 -49.04
CA LEU A 11 54.56 -67.42 -48.31
C LEU A 11 55.93 -67.15 -48.95
N ALA A 12 56.27 -67.83 -50.04
CA ALA A 12 57.55 -67.63 -50.73
C ALA A 12 57.63 -66.22 -51.34
N ALA A 13 58.76 -65.52 -51.14
CA ALA A 13 58.99 -64.16 -51.66
C ALA A 13 58.82 -64.02 -53.19
N ARG A 14 58.83 -65.14 -53.93
CA ARG A 14 58.55 -65.18 -55.38
C ARG A 14 57.06 -64.98 -55.73
N LEU A 15 56.14 -65.28 -54.81
CA LEU A 15 54.69 -65.19 -55.00
C LEU A 15 54.09 -63.95 -54.32
N VAL A 16 54.69 -63.49 -53.21
CA VAL A 16 54.32 -62.24 -52.53
C VAL A 16 55.60 -61.41 -52.31
N PRO A 17 55.83 -60.37 -53.13
CA PRO A 17 57.02 -59.51 -52.99
C PRO A 17 57.12 -58.92 -51.58
N GLY A 18 58.26 -59.13 -50.89
CA GLY A 18 58.50 -58.64 -49.53
C GLY A 18 58.14 -59.59 -48.38
N SER A 19 57.68 -60.82 -48.68
CA SER A 19 57.47 -61.87 -47.67
C SER A 19 58.77 -62.58 -47.27
N VAL A 20 58.67 -63.74 -46.60
CA VAL A 20 59.78 -64.50 -45.99
C VAL A 20 60.89 -64.81 -47.00
N GLU A 21 62.11 -64.32 -46.72
CA GLU A 21 63.33 -64.76 -47.39
C GLU A 21 63.90 -66.00 -46.70
N VAL A 22 63.96 -67.11 -47.42
CA VAL A 22 64.51 -68.39 -46.93
C VAL A 22 66.02 -68.40 -47.25
N LEU A 23 66.86 -68.27 -46.23
CA LEU A 23 68.30 -68.40 -46.38
C LEU A 23 68.70 -69.87 -46.23
N GLN A 24 69.21 -70.49 -47.30
CA GLN A 24 69.83 -71.80 -47.25
C GLN A 24 71.30 -71.66 -46.85
N LEU A 25 71.71 -72.33 -45.78
CA LEU A 25 73.12 -72.44 -45.39
C LEU A 25 73.89 -73.23 -46.47
N GLN A 26 74.93 -72.62 -47.04
CA GLN A 26 75.77 -73.25 -48.07
C GLN A 26 76.93 -74.10 -47.50
N GLU A 27 77.07 -74.19 -46.18
CA GLU A 27 78.06 -75.08 -45.55
C GLU A 27 77.40 -76.34 -45.01
N VAL A 28 77.98 -77.49 -45.36
CA VAL A 28 77.53 -78.81 -44.93
C VAL A 28 77.89 -79.02 -43.47
N ILE A 29 76.87 -79.20 -42.62
CA ILE A 29 77.05 -79.66 -41.25
C ILE A 29 77.21 -81.19 -41.30
N ALA A 30 78.39 -81.69 -40.93
CA ALA A 30 78.62 -83.14 -40.83
C ALA A 30 77.67 -83.77 -39.79
N ASP A 31 77.14 -84.95 -40.09
CA ASP A 31 76.24 -85.75 -39.23
C ASP A 31 74.88 -85.13 -38.86
N TYR A 32 74.40 -84.13 -39.63
CA TYR A 32 73.10 -83.47 -39.41
C TYR A 32 71.91 -84.45 -39.39
N SER A 33 71.93 -85.47 -40.27
CA SER A 33 70.85 -86.47 -40.38
C SER A 33 70.73 -87.43 -39.20
N GLN A 34 71.69 -87.44 -38.26
CA GLN A 34 71.67 -88.35 -37.10
C GLN A 34 71.33 -87.67 -35.77
N THR A 35 71.23 -86.33 -35.73
CA THR A 35 71.02 -85.60 -34.45
C THR A 35 69.85 -84.62 -34.47
N THR A 36 69.31 -84.27 -35.64
CA THR A 36 68.11 -83.42 -35.79
C THR A 36 67.31 -83.82 -37.04
N SER A 37 66.02 -83.47 -37.05
CA SER A 37 65.00 -83.77 -38.08
C SER A 37 65.47 -83.72 -39.55
N ASP A 38 64.71 -84.36 -40.46
CA ASP A 38 64.87 -84.32 -41.94
C ASP A 38 64.60 -82.93 -42.58
N HIS A 39 64.52 -81.89 -41.75
CA HIS A 39 64.22 -80.52 -42.14
C HIS A 39 65.42 -79.62 -41.82
N LEU A 40 65.91 -78.89 -42.83
CA LEU A 40 66.98 -77.90 -42.65
C LEU A 40 66.50 -76.73 -41.77
N PRO A 41 67.37 -76.16 -40.90
CA PRO A 41 67.00 -74.99 -40.12
C PRO A 41 66.96 -73.79 -41.07
N VAL A 42 65.78 -73.19 -41.20
CA VAL A 42 65.58 -71.98 -41.99
C VAL A 42 65.74 -70.77 -41.07
N LEU A 43 66.65 -69.86 -41.41
CA LEU A 43 66.70 -68.54 -40.79
C LEU A 43 65.77 -67.61 -41.56
N ALA A 44 64.62 -67.29 -40.99
CA ALA A 44 63.70 -66.30 -41.55
C ALA A 44 64.02 -64.91 -41.00
N ARG A 45 64.16 -63.91 -41.87
CA ARG A 45 64.27 -62.50 -41.48
C ARG A 45 62.99 -61.78 -41.87
N TYR A 46 62.27 -61.25 -40.88
CA TYR A 46 61.09 -60.42 -41.12
C TYR A 46 61.52 -58.95 -41.25
N ARG A 47 61.10 -58.27 -42.31
CA ARG A 47 61.06 -56.80 -42.34
C ARG A 47 59.65 -56.37 -41.96
N LEU A 48 59.49 -55.69 -40.82
CA LEU A 48 58.22 -55.04 -40.44
C LEU A 48 58.08 -53.64 -41.06
N ASP A 49 59.12 -53.20 -41.77
CA ASP A 49 59.21 -51.91 -42.43
C ASP A 49 58.39 -51.97 -43.74
N GLY A 50 57.07 -51.88 -43.60
CA GLY A 50 56.13 -52.01 -44.72
C GLY A 50 54.67 -52.29 -44.32
N LEU A 51 54.38 -52.53 -43.03
CA LEU A 51 52.98 -52.53 -42.59
C LEU A 51 52.43 -51.10 -42.76
N PRO A 52 51.28 -50.92 -43.44
CA PRO A 52 50.60 -49.62 -43.40
C PRO A 52 50.41 -49.24 -41.93
N PRO A 53 50.52 -47.95 -41.57
CA PRO A 53 50.25 -47.51 -40.21
C PRO A 53 48.90 -48.08 -39.75
N PRO A 54 48.76 -48.49 -38.48
CA PRO A 54 47.47 -48.95 -37.97
C PRO A 54 46.41 -47.92 -38.39
N PRO A 55 45.22 -48.37 -38.84
CA PRO A 55 44.16 -47.44 -39.19
C PRO A 55 44.00 -46.46 -38.02
N PRO A 56 43.85 -45.16 -38.28
CA PRO A 56 43.66 -44.20 -37.21
C PRO A 56 42.53 -44.70 -36.30
N PRO A 57 42.67 -44.57 -34.97
CA PRO A 57 41.61 -44.98 -34.06
C PRO A 57 40.28 -44.38 -34.54
N PRO A 58 39.17 -45.12 -34.46
CA PRO A 58 37.88 -44.57 -34.82
C PRO A 58 37.67 -43.28 -34.03
N PRO A 59 37.09 -42.24 -34.65
CA PRO A 59 36.81 -40.99 -33.94
C PRO A 59 36.00 -41.30 -32.66
N PRO A 60 36.29 -40.61 -31.54
CA PRO A 60 35.61 -40.88 -30.28
C PRO A 60 34.11 -40.71 -30.46
N GLU A 61 33.33 -41.66 -29.95
CA GLU A 61 31.86 -41.60 -30.01
C GLU A 61 31.34 -40.37 -29.25
N PRO A 62 30.26 -39.72 -29.74
CA PRO A 62 29.62 -38.62 -29.02
C PRO A 62 29.22 -39.05 -27.61
N SER A 63 29.68 -38.30 -26.61
CA SER A 63 29.33 -38.54 -25.21
C SER A 63 29.10 -37.23 -24.46
N VAL A 64 28.18 -37.27 -23.50
CA VAL A 64 27.87 -36.17 -22.58
C VAL A 64 27.83 -36.73 -21.16
N VAL A 65 28.35 -35.98 -20.19
CA VAL A 65 28.35 -36.34 -18.77
C VAL A 65 27.98 -35.12 -17.94
N LEU A 66 26.97 -35.28 -17.08
CA LEU A 66 26.59 -34.28 -16.10
C LEU A 66 27.50 -34.42 -14.87
N LEU A 67 28.20 -33.34 -14.52
CA LEU A 67 29.20 -33.31 -13.45
C LEU A 67 28.64 -32.76 -12.14
N SER A 68 27.70 -31.81 -12.20
CA SER A 68 27.03 -31.21 -11.05
C SER A 68 25.64 -30.71 -11.47
N PRO A 69 24.61 -30.84 -10.62
CA PRO A 69 24.61 -31.51 -9.31
C PRO A 69 24.71 -33.05 -9.43
N HIS A 70 24.98 -33.73 -8.32
CA HIS A 70 25.19 -35.18 -8.28
C HIS A 70 23.94 -35.91 -7.76
N SER A 71 23.72 -37.16 -8.18
CA SER A 71 22.60 -37.97 -7.69
C SER A 71 22.58 -38.06 -6.15
N GLY A 72 21.40 -37.85 -5.54
CA GLY A 72 21.22 -37.86 -4.09
C GLY A 72 21.60 -36.56 -3.37
N GLN A 73 22.10 -35.55 -4.09
CA GLN A 73 22.35 -34.23 -3.51
C GLN A 73 21.03 -33.55 -3.11
N SER A 74 21.03 -32.89 -1.94
CA SER A 74 19.97 -31.98 -1.52
C SER A 74 20.22 -30.57 -2.07
N LEU A 75 19.18 -29.96 -2.62
CA LEU A 75 19.17 -28.59 -3.13
C LEU A 75 18.13 -27.77 -2.35
N GLN A 76 18.35 -26.46 -2.22
CA GLN A 76 17.33 -25.55 -1.68
C GLN A 76 16.55 -24.94 -2.83
N ALA A 77 15.22 -24.91 -2.73
CA ALA A 77 14.40 -24.32 -3.76
C ALA A 77 14.56 -22.78 -3.83
N ALA A 78 14.43 -22.20 -5.03
CA ALA A 78 14.76 -20.82 -5.40
C ALA A 78 16.23 -20.40 -5.21
N GLN A 79 17.13 -21.34 -4.86
CA GLN A 79 18.56 -21.10 -4.91
C GLN A 79 19.07 -21.24 -6.36
N THR A 80 19.99 -20.36 -6.77
CA THR A 80 20.76 -20.56 -8.01
C THR A 80 21.87 -21.59 -7.77
N VAL A 81 21.87 -22.66 -8.56
CA VAL A 81 22.90 -23.71 -8.58
C VAL A 81 23.50 -23.81 -9.98
N GLU A 82 24.80 -24.08 -10.04
CA GLU A 82 25.50 -24.22 -11.32
C GLU A 82 25.43 -25.67 -11.80
N ILE A 83 24.75 -25.88 -12.94
CA ILE A 83 24.75 -27.15 -13.65
C ILE A 83 26.03 -27.22 -14.49
N ARG A 84 26.87 -28.24 -14.29
CA ARG A 84 28.12 -28.43 -15.02
C ARG A 84 28.09 -29.72 -15.82
N TRP A 85 28.61 -29.69 -17.03
CA TRP A 85 28.73 -30.87 -17.89
C TRP A 85 30.03 -30.87 -18.69
N ARG A 86 30.40 -32.04 -19.18
CA ARG A 86 31.49 -32.24 -20.14
C ARG A 86 31.01 -33.15 -21.27
N SER A 87 31.51 -32.92 -22.47
CA SER A 87 31.22 -33.76 -23.63
C SER A 87 32.46 -34.01 -24.50
N GLU A 88 32.37 -35.03 -25.34
CA GLU A 88 33.34 -35.36 -26.38
C GLU A 88 32.59 -35.63 -27.68
N SER A 89 33.10 -35.12 -28.81
CA SER A 89 32.46 -35.26 -30.14
C SER A 89 31.00 -34.77 -30.23
N VAL A 90 30.61 -33.78 -29.41
CA VAL A 90 29.27 -33.15 -29.40
C VAL A 90 29.40 -31.67 -29.73
N ALA A 91 28.48 -31.12 -30.52
CA ALA A 91 28.52 -29.71 -30.94
C ALA A 91 27.83 -28.76 -29.92
N SER A 92 26.66 -29.13 -29.44
CA SER A 92 25.87 -28.39 -28.45
C SER A 92 25.05 -29.35 -27.59
N VAL A 93 24.64 -28.89 -26.41
CA VAL A 93 23.82 -29.67 -25.49
C VAL A 93 22.53 -28.95 -25.11
N GLY A 94 21.54 -29.74 -24.73
CA GLY A 94 20.34 -29.30 -24.02
C GLY A 94 20.32 -29.82 -22.58
N LEU A 95 19.66 -29.07 -21.70
CA LEU A 95 19.38 -29.48 -20.32
C LEU A 95 17.88 -29.68 -20.15
N ASP A 96 17.48 -30.82 -19.59
CA ASP A 96 16.09 -31.08 -19.21
C ASP A 96 15.99 -31.39 -17.71
N ALA A 97 14.86 -31.06 -17.10
CA ALA A 97 14.51 -31.39 -15.73
C ALA A 97 13.19 -32.18 -15.66
N SER A 98 13.04 -33.02 -14.65
CA SER A 98 11.82 -33.77 -14.39
C SER A 98 11.51 -33.77 -12.90
N SER A 99 10.28 -33.39 -12.52
CA SER A 99 9.82 -33.40 -11.12
C SER A 99 9.03 -34.66 -10.74
N ASP A 100 8.53 -35.40 -11.73
CA ASP A 100 7.81 -36.67 -11.56
C ASP A 100 8.67 -37.90 -11.91
N GLY A 101 9.88 -37.67 -12.40
CA GLY A 101 10.85 -38.68 -12.84
C GLY A 101 10.56 -39.32 -14.20
N THR A 102 9.46 -38.96 -14.87
CA THR A 102 9.02 -39.58 -16.13
C THR A 102 8.79 -38.59 -17.27
N GLN A 103 8.28 -37.40 -16.98
CA GLN A 103 8.12 -36.31 -17.92
C GLN A 103 9.29 -35.33 -17.80
N TRP A 104 9.93 -35.07 -18.94
CA TRP A 104 11.09 -34.19 -19.03
C TRP A 104 10.70 -32.86 -19.69
N THR A 105 11.08 -31.76 -19.04
CA THR A 105 10.89 -30.40 -19.53
C THR A 105 12.25 -29.78 -19.85
N ARG A 106 12.36 -29.21 -21.05
CA ARG A 106 13.57 -28.47 -21.48
C ARG A 106 13.73 -27.19 -20.67
N ILE A 107 14.85 -27.06 -19.95
CA ILE A 107 15.18 -25.89 -19.13
C ILE A 107 16.21 -24.98 -19.79
N ALA A 108 17.05 -25.52 -20.69
CA ALA A 108 17.98 -24.74 -21.51
C ALA A 108 18.36 -25.50 -22.80
N SER A 109 18.63 -24.78 -23.89
CA SER A 109 18.97 -25.32 -25.22
C SER A 109 20.14 -24.56 -25.84
N ALA A 110 20.75 -25.12 -26.89
CA ALA A 110 21.86 -24.53 -27.64
C ALA A 110 23.05 -24.12 -26.76
N LEU A 111 23.32 -24.88 -25.70
CA LEU A 111 24.43 -24.61 -24.81
C LEU A 111 25.76 -25.12 -25.40
N PRO A 112 26.90 -24.53 -25.01
CA PRO A 112 28.21 -25.00 -25.44
C PRO A 112 28.43 -26.49 -25.13
N ALA A 113 29.15 -27.19 -26.01
CA ALA A 113 29.45 -28.61 -25.87
C ALA A 113 29.91 -29.00 -24.45
N THR A 114 30.85 -28.26 -23.87
CA THR A 114 31.31 -28.41 -22.48
C THR A 114 31.16 -27.06 -21.79
N GLY A 115 30.62 -27.04 -20.58
CA GLY A 115 30.36 -25.78 -19.90
C GLY A 115 29.61 -25.91 -18.60
N ALA A 116 29.09 -24.77 -18.19
CA ALA A 116 28.30 -24.60 -16.99
C ALA A 116 27.14 -23.64 -17.27
N TRP A 117 26.05 -23.77 -16.51
CA TRP A 117 24.88 -22.93 -16.61
C TRP A 117 24.24 -22.72 -15.23
N ASP A 118 24.04 -21.47 -14.87
CA ASP A 118 23.38 -21.10 -13.62
C ASP A 118 21.87 -21.32 -13.74
N TRP A 119 21.33 -22.10 -12.81
CA TRP A 119 19.94 -22.52 -12.80
C TRP A 119 19.28 -22.25 -11.46
N GLU A 120 18.11 -21.61 -11.46
CA GLU A 120 17.29 -21.48 -10.26
C GLU A 120 16.48 -22.77 -10.01
N VAL A 121 16.68 -23.38 -8.83
CA VAL A 121 16.02 -24.63 -8.46
C VAL A 121 14.51 -24.40 -8.25
N PRO A 122 13.61 -25.14 -8.92
CA PRO A 122 12.17 -24.97 -8.74
C PRO A 122 11.67 -25.48 -7.39
N GLN A 123 10.55 -24.94 -6.91
CA GLN A 123 9.86 -25.37 -5.69
C GLN A 123 9.09 -26.67 -5.92
N VAL A 124 9.79 -27.80 -5.89
CA VAL A 124 9.23 -29.17 -5.96
C VAL A 124 9.89 -30.03 -4.90
N ALA A 125 9.35 -31.22 -4.59
CA ALA A 125 9.95 -32.09 -3.57
C ALA A 125 11.14 -32.93 -4.12
N SER A 126 11.14 -33.24 -5.41
CA SER A 126 12.17 -34.06 -6.05
C SER A 126 12.43 -33.64 -7.49
N LEU A 127 13.67 -33.81 -7.93
CA LEU A 127 14.11 -33.49 -9.28
C LEU A 127 15.00 -34.58 -9.87
N ARG A 128 14.92 -34.77 -11.17
CA ARG A 128 15.97 -35.36 -12.01
C ARG A 128 16.43 -34.33 -13.02
N LEU A 129 17.72 -34.35 -13.34
CA LEU A 129 18.32 -33.50 -14.37
C LEU A 129 19.02 -34.37 -15.39
N ARG A 130 19.00 -33.97 -16.65
CA ARG A 130 19.81 -34.61 -17.69
C ARG A 130 20.40 -33.60 -18.63
N VAL A 131 21.59 -33.92 -19.12
CA VAL A 131 22.23 -33.25 -20.25
C VAL A 131 22.14 -34.17 -21.47
N CYS A 132 21.76 -33.62 -22.62
CA CYS A 132 21.58 -34.38 -23.86
C CYS A 132 22.34 -33.72 -25.01
N ASP A 133 22.90 -34.51 -25.92
CA ASP A 133 23.30 -34.02 -27.24
C ASP A 133 22.07 -33.44 -27.95
N GLU A 134 22.19 -32.21 -28.44
CA GLU A 134 21.08 -31.52 -29.07
C GLU A 134 20.75 -32.05 -30.47
N ALA A 135 21.75 -32.61 -31.18
CA ALA A 135 21.56 -33.25 -32.47
C ALA A 135 21.06 -34.70 -32.33
N LEU A 136 21.31 -35.33 -31.18
CA LEU A 136 21.02 -36.74 -30.91
C LEU A 136 20.32 -36.90 -29.55
N ALA A 137 19.00 -36.77 -29.54
CA ALA A 137 18.19 -36.77 -28.32
C ALA A 137 18.23 -38.09 -27.51
N ASP A 138 18.75 -39.18 -28.07
CA ASP A 138 18.98 -40.47 -27.41
C ASP A 138 20.30 -40.51 -26.61
N ARG A 139 21.17 -39.51 -26.76
CA ARG A 139 22.45 -39.40 -26.05
C ARG A 139 22.35 -38.43 -24.89
N CYS A 140 21.80 -38.92 -23.79
CA CYS A 140 21.66 -38.18 -22.54
C CYS A 140 22.40 -38.84 -21.38
N HIS A 141 22.80 -38.03 -20.41
CA HIS A 141 23.25 -38.47 -19.09
C HIS A 141 22.39 -37.82 -18.01
N ASP A 142 21.72 -38.62 -17.19
CA ASP A 142 20.84 -38.16 -16.13
C ASP A 142 21.44 -38.31 -14.73
N VAL A 143 20.99 -37.46 -13.81
CA VAL A 143 21.25 -37.52 -12.38
C VAL A 143 19.94 -37.41 -11.61
N GLY A 144 19.92 -37.99 -10.42
CA GLY A 144 18.83 -37.91 -9.47
C GLY A 144 18.27 -39.27 -9.03
N PRO A 145 17.26 -39.28 -8.15
CA PRO A 145 16.55 -38.10 -7.65
C PRO A 145 17.46 -37.20 -6.79
N LEU A 146 17.31 -35.90 -6.99
CA LEU A 146 17.79 -34.82 -6.14
C LEU A 146 16.65 -34.52 -5.16
N GLN A 147 16.98 -34.37 -3.87
CA GLN A 147 16.01 -33.90 -2.88
C GLN A 147 15.99 -32.39 -2.90
N VAL A 148 14.80 -31.79 -2.85
CA VAL A 148 14.68 -30.34 -2.85
C VAL A 148 13.97 -29.94 -1.56
N GLU A 149 14.70 -29.19 -0.73
CA GLU A 149 14.15 -28.60 0.48
C GLU A 149 13.34 -27.36 0.09
N GLY A 150 12.08 -27.34 0.55
CA GLY A 150 11.16 -26.24 0.28
C GLY A 150 11.66 -24.95 0.93
N ARG A 151 11.30 -23.82 0.33
CA ARG A 151 11.63 -22.50 0.88
C ARG A 151 10.43 -21.91 1.61
N ALA A 152 10.68 -21.30 2.76
CA ALA A 152 9.68 -20.51 3.47
C ALA A 152 9.14 -19.37 2.57
N MET A 153 7.83 -19.31 2.42
CA MET A 153 7.14 -18.21 1.75
C MET A 153 6.05 -17.65 2.65
N LEU A 154 5.92 -16.32 2.63
CA LEU A 154 4.87 -15.61 3.34
C LEU A 154 4.42 -14.44 2.48
N ALA A 155 3.11 -14.32 2.28
CA ALA A 155 2.49 -13.22 1.58
C ALA A 155 1.32 -12.68 2.40
N LEU A 156 1.30 -11.39 2.70
CA LEU A 156 0.11 -10.72 3.19
C LEU A 156 -0.90 -10.68 2.05
N ILE A 157 -2.13 -11.14 2.30
CA ILE A 157 -3.22 -11.17 1.32
C ILE A 157 -4.13 -9.97 1.55
N GLU A 158 -4.52 -9.70 2.80
CA GLU A 158 -5.34 -8.55 3.18
C GLU A 158 -4.88 -7.97 4.54
N PRO A 159 -5.00 -6.64 4.76
CA PRO A 159 -5.41 -5.62 3.79
C PRO A 159 -4.26 -5.18 2.89
N GLN A 160 -4.55 -4.86 1.63
CA GLN A 160 -3.58 -4.24 0.70
C GLN A 160 -3.72 -2.72 0.60
N GLN A 161 -4.95 -2.23 0.76
CA GLN A 161 -5.37 -0.84 0.72
C GLN A 161 -6.61 -0.68 1.62
N GLY A 162 -6.94 0.54 2.05
CA GLY A 162 -8.21 0.84 2.71
C GLY A 162 -8.10 1.94 3.75
N ALA A 163 -9.24 2.30 4.34
CA ALA A 163 -9.36 3.29 5.40
C ALA A 163 -10.24 2.75 6.54
N TRP A 164 -9.79 2.95 7.77
CA TRP A 164 -10.47 2.49 8.97
C TRP A 164 -10.47 3.56 10.05
N SER A 165 -11.52 3.58 10.85
CA SER A 165 -11.61 4.41 12.05
C SER A 165 -11.21 3.62 13.30
N ALA A 166 -10.66 4.30 14.30
CA ALA A 166 -10.34 3.69 15.58
C ALA A 166 -11.55 2.94 16.16
N GLY A 167 -11.30 1.75 16.69
CA GLY A 167 -12.31 0.83 17.17
C GLY A 167 -12.93 -0.07 16.09
N GLU A 168 -12.62 0.15 14.81
CA GLU A 168 -13.06 -0.77 13.75
C GLU A 168 -12.19 -2.03 13.68
N PRO A 169 -12.79 -3.20 13.39
CA PRO A 169 -12.05 -4.43 13.16
C PRO A 169 -11.38 -4.42 11.77
N VAL A 170 -10.07 -4.61 11.75
CA VAL A 170 -9.27 -4.80 10.54
C VAL A 170 -8.99 -6.29 10.35
N ALA A 171 -9.52 -6.87 9.28
CA ALA A 171 -9.24 -8.25 8.90
C ALA A 171 -7.83 -8.34 8.27
N ILE A 172 -6.99 -9.20 8.83
CA ILE A 172 -5.64 -9.48 8.37
C ILE A 172 -5.61 -10.94 7.90
N ARG A 173 -5.15 -11.18 6.67
CA ARG A 173 -5.04 -12.52 6.08
C ARG A 173 -3.69 -12.67 5.40
N TRP A 174 -3.12 -13.87 5.46
CA TRP A 174 -1.85 -14.19 4.82
C TRP A 174 -1.90 -15.56 4.14
N SER A 175 -0.92 -15.82 3.29
CA SER A 175 -0.63 -17.14 2.72
C SER A 175 0.78 -17.53 3.12
N ALA A 176 0.97 -18.74 3.62
CA ALA A 176 2.23 -19.22 4.17
C ALA A 176 2.53 -20.65 3.67
N SER A 177 3.81 -20.92 3.37
CA SER A 177 4.33 -22.26 3.09
C SER A 177 5.68 -22.43 3.77
N GLU A 178 5.93 -23.58 4.40
CA GLU A 178 7.16 -23.82 5.19
C GLU A 178 7.42 -22.75 6.28
N VAL A 179 6.35 -22.11 6.81
CA VAL A 179 6.38 -21.14 7.91
C VAL A 179 5.46 -21.63 9.01
N SER A 180 5.92 -21.78 10.25
CA SER A 180 5.07 -22.27 11.35
C SER A 180 4.32 -21.16 12.10
N GLU A 181 4.98 -20.01 12.25
CA GLU A 181 4.53 -18.89 13.08
C GLU A 181 4.76 -17.56 12.35
N VAL A 182 3.86 -16.62 12.60
CA VAL A 182 3.82 -15.30 11.97
C VAL A 182 3.76 -14.23 13.06
N ASP A 183 4.48 -13.13 12.86
CA ASP A 183 4.36 -11.89 13.63
C ASP A 183 3.62 -10.85 12.79
N LEU A 184 2.62 -10.21 13.38
CA LEU A 184 1.86 -9.13 12.76
C LEU A 184 2.28 -7.80 13.37
N SER A 185 2.50 -6.79 12.53
CA SER A 185 2.84 -5.43 12.99
C SER A 185 2.15 -4.38 12.13
N TYR A 186 1.92 -3.20 12.70
CA TYR A 186 1.49 -2.02 11.96
C TYR A 186 2.55 -0.91 12.02
N SER A 187 2.42 0.04 11.12
CA SER A 187 3.21 1.27 11.07
C SER A 187 2.28 2.45 10.86
N VAL A 188 2.65 3.62 11.38
CA VAL A 188 1.95 4.91 11.16
C VAL A 188 2.78 5.89 10.32
N ASP A 189 3.97 5.48 9.88
CA ASP A 189 4.97 6.33 9.24
C ASP A 189 5.45 5.79 7.88
N GLY A 190 4.60 5.02 7.21
CA GLY A 190 4.89 4.44 5.90
C GLY A 190 5.89 3.27 5.94
N GLY A 191 6.04 2.62 7.09
CA GLY A 191 6.91 1.46 7.28
C GLY A 191 8.33 1.79 7.75
N MET A 192 8.60 3.01 8.21
CA MET A 192 9.89 3.38 8.80
C MET A 192 10.07 2.78 10.20
N SER A 193 8.99 2.76 11.00
CA SER A 193 8.92 2.09 12.29
C SER A 193 7.68 1.19 12.38
N TRP A 194 7.76 0.16 13.22
CA TRP A 194 6.75 -0.88 13.33
C TRP A 194 6.42 -1.17 14.80
N VAL A 195 5.13 -1.36 15.07
CA VAL A 195 4.58 -1.71 16.37
C VAL A 195 3.86 -3.05 16.26
N ALA A 196 4.09 -3.95 17.22
CA ALA A 196 3.50 -5.28 17.23
C ALA A 196 1.97 -5.21 17.38
N ILE A 197 1.27 -5.99 16.55
CA ILE A 197 -0.15 -6.32 16.70
C ILE A 197 -0.29 -7.62 17.49
N ALA A 198 0.46 -8.64 17.06
CA ALA A 198 0.50 -9.98 17.65
C ALA A 198 1.83 -10.63 17.27
N GLU A 199 2.38 -11.45 18.16
CA GLU A 199 3.67 -12.13 17.97
C GLU A 199 3.50 -13.64 18.15
N SER A 200 4.32 -14.41 17.43
CA SER A 200 4.37 -15.87 17.45
C SER A 200 3.01 -16.55 17.27
N ILE A 201 2.15 -16.00 16.39
CA ILE A 201 0.85 -16.61 16.12
C ILE A 201 1.00 -17.75 15.13
N SER A 202 0.24 -18.84 15.33
CA SER A 202 0.24 -19.96 14.39
C SER A 202 -0.18 -19.50 13.00
N GLN A 203 0.46 -20.02 11.95
CA GLN A 203 0.05 -19.73 10.56
C GLN A 203 -1.37 -20.21 10.24
N TYR A 204 -1.97 -21.09 11.07
CA TYR A 204 -3.33 -21.58 10.91
C TYR A 204 -4.20 -21.28 12.15
N PRO A 205 -5.39 -20.69 11.98
CA PRO A 205 -5.96 -20.25 10.71
C PRO A 205 -5.19 -19.06 10.10
N ASP A 206 -5.26 -18.92 8.79
CA ASP A 206 -4.58 -17.93 7.94
C ASP A 206 -5.18 -16.51 8.05
N ARG A 207 -5.71 -16.17 9.23
CA ARG A 207 -6.46 -14.93 9.50
C ARG A 207 -6.32 -14.46 10.93
N PHE A 208 -6.35 -13.15 11.10
CA PHE A 208 -6.40 -12.45 12.37
C PHE A 208 -7.32 -11.23 12.26
N VAL A 209 -8.02 -10.87 13.33
CA VAL A 209 -8.82 -9.63 13.38
C VAL A 209 -8.18 -8.70 14.39
N TRP A 210 -7.67 -7.57 13.91
CA TRP A 210 -7.07 -6.55 14.74
C TRP A 210 -8.06 -5.43 15.02
N MET A 211 -8.23 -5.05 16.28
CA MET A 211 -9.00 -3.88 16.65
C MET A 211 -8.10 -2.65 16.55
N LEU A 212 -8.38 -1.75 15.61
CA LEU A 212 -7.57 -0.55 15.40
C LEU A 212 -7.61 0.34 16.66
N PRO A 213 -6.49 0.59 17.35
CA PRO A 213 -6.46 1.50 18.49
C PRO A 213 -6.68 2.96 18.06
N SER A 214 -6.85 3.87 19.02
CA SER A 214 -7.04 5.30 18.78
C SER A 214 -5.78 6.00 18.27
N LEU A 215 -5.44 5.76 17.00
CA LEU A 215 -4.33 6.39 16.29
C LEU A 215 -4.76 6.87 14.90
N ALA A 216 -4.08 7.91 14.40
CA ALA A 216 -4.31 8.48 13.08
C ALA A 216 -3.05 8.38 12.23
N SER A 217 -3.22 8.06 10.94
CA SER A 217 -2.16 8.08 9.94
C SER A 217 -2.75 8.00 8.53
N SER A 218 -2.29 8.84 7.62
CA SER A 218 -2.51 8.65 6.17
C SER A 218 -1.50 7.71 5.53
N ARG A 219 -0.45 7.32 6.28
CA ARG A 219 0.69 6.50 5.84
C ARG A 219 0.76 5.16 6.58
N GLY A 220 -0.38 4.60 6.94
CA GLY A 220 -0.45 3.33 7.64
C GLY A 220 0.11 2.18 6.81
N ARG A 221 0.78 1.22 7.45
CA ARG A 221 1.09 -0.10 6.86
C ARG A 221 0.74 -1.20 7.83
N ILE A 222 0.43 -2.38 7.30
CA ILE A 222 0.41 -3.63 8.06
C ILE A 222 1.39 -4.60 7.39
N ARG A 223 2.10 -5.40 8.18
CA ARG A 223 2.96 -6.47 7.70
C ARG A 223 2.77 -7.75 8.49
N ALA A 224 3.04 -8.86 7.80
CA ALA A 224 3.21 -10.19 8.36
C ALA A 224 4.66 -10.62 8.13
N CYS A 225 5.34 -11.09 9.17
CA CYS A 225 6.71 -11.59 9.11
C CYS A 225 6.80 -13.01 9.65
N CYS A 226 7.68 -13.84 9.11
CA CYS A 226 7.99 -15.13 9.71
C CYS A 226 8.73 -14.90 11.03
N THR A 227 8.25 -15.49 12.12
CA THR A 227 8.84 -15.32 13.46
C THR A 227 10.28 -15.85 13.53
N LEU A 228 10.58 -16.97 12.86
CA LEU A 228 11.89 -17.60 12.86
C LEU A 228 12.85 -17.00 11.81
N GLU A 229 12.32 -16.32 10.80
CA GLU A 229 13.08 -15.64 9.76
C GLU A 229 12.56 -14.21 9.57
N PRO A 230 12.94 -13.24 10.43
CA PRO A 230 12.36 -11.89 10.42
C PRO A 230 12.61 -11.09 9.12
N GLY A 231 13.46 -11.57 8.22
CA GLY A 231 13.64 -11.00 6.88
C GLY A 231 12.56 -11.44 5.88
N LEU A 232 11.87 -12.55 6.14
CA LEU A 232 10.73 -13.02 5.35
C LEU A 232 9.47 -12.29 5.81
N CYS A 233 9.30 -11.08 5.31
CA CYS A 233 8.14 -10.24 5.58
C CYS A 233 7.38 -9.91 4.29
N SER A 234 6.07 -9.73 4.43
CA SER A 234 5.20 -9.19 3.41
C SER A 234 4.31 -8.11 4.03
N GLN A 235 4.12 -7.00 3.33
CA GLN A 235 3.39 -5.84 3.83
C GLN A 235 2.33 -5.39 2.82
N SER A 236 1.42 -4.52 3.27
CA SER A 236 0.40 -3.94 2.41
C SER A 236 1.02 -3.20 1.22
N ALA A 237 0.42 -3.36 0.05
CA ALA A 237 0.91 -2.76 -1.20
C ALA A 237 0.91 -1.22 -1.18
N SER A 238 0.01 -0.58 -0.43
CA SER A 238 -0.12 0.88 -0.38
C SER A 238 -0.28 1.45 1.04
N ASP A 239 -0.20 2.79 1.11
CA ASP A 239 -1.03 3.68 1.91
C ASP A 239 -2.26 3.01 2.57
N LEU A 240 -2.25 2.72 3.87
CA LEU A 240 -3.48 2.48 4.64
C LEU A 240 -3.84 3.77 5.40
N THR A 241 -5.13 4.11 5.46
CA THR A 241 -5.58 5.27 6.25
C THR A 241 -6.17 4.81 7.59
N PHE A 242 -5.55 5.23 8.68
CA PHE A 242 -6.08 5.08 10.03
C PHE A 242 -6.63 6.44 10.48
N ARG A 243 -7.86 6.46 10.96
CA ARG A 243 -8.54 7.68 11.40
C ARG A 243 -8.85 7.56 12.87
N VAL A 244 -8.62 8.62 13.63
CA VAL A 244 -9.32 8.80 14.89
C VAL A 244 -10.64 9.51 14.55
N PRO A 245 -11.80 9.04 15.02
CA PRO A 245 -13.03 9.79 14.90
C PRO A 245 -12.80 11.19 15.45
N ALA A 246 -13.23 12.22 14.72
CA ALA A 246 -13.25 13.57 15.28
C ALA A 246 -14.03 13.53 16.60
N PRO A 247 -13.61 14.29 17.63
CA PRO A 247 -14.35 14.33 18.88
C PRO A 247 -15.80 14.76 18.60
N PRO A 248 -16.79 14.20 19.32
CA PRO A 248 -18.18 14.59 19.15
C PRO A 248 -18.32 16.11 19.30
N ARG A 249 -19.02 16.74 18.36
CA ARG A 249 -19.20 18.19 18.34
C ARG A 249 -20.67 18.53 18.22
N VAL A 250 -21.21 19.03 19.33
CA VAL A 250 -22.50 19.70 19.39
C VAL A 250 -22.25 21.21 19.47
N ILE A 251 -23.04 21.99 18.74
CA ILE A 251 -22.98 23.45 18.75
C ILE A 251 -24.35 24.02 19.09
N ILE A 252 -24.37 25.23 19.64
CA ILE A 252 -25.59 26.04 19.67
C ILE A 252 -25.76 26.64 18.27
N ASN A 253 -26.84 26.34 17.58
CA ASN A 253 -27.03 26.72 16.18
C ASN A 253 -27.96 27.91 15.99
N GLU A 254 -29.07 27.93 16.73
CA GLU A 254 -30.10 28.96 16.64
C GLU A 254 -30.59 29.35 18.05
N ALA A 255 -31.00 30.59 18.27
CA ALA A 255 -31.66 31.01 19.49
C ALA A 255 -32.71 32.10 19.25
N LEU A 256 -33.88 31.95 19.88
CA LEU A 256 -34.86 33.02 20.06
C LEU A 256 -34.66 33.64 21.44
N ALA A 257 -34.00 34.80 21.49
CA ALA A 257 -33.69 35.49 22.75
C ALA A 257 -34.67 36.61 23.12
N ASN A 258 -35.45 37.11 22.16
CA ASN A 258 -36.46 38.15 22.38
C ASN A 258 -37.77 37.69 21.75
N GLU A 259 -38.67 37.17 22.58
CA GLU A 259 -39.95 36.62 22.11
C GLU A 259 -40.87 37.74 21.59
N PRO A 260 -41.80 37.43 20.65
CA PRO A 260 -42.76 38.42 20.18
C PRO A 260 -43.54 39.06 21.33
N GLU A 261 -43.90 40.34 21.20
CA GLU A 261 -44.66 41.05 22.23
C GLU A 261 -45.90 40.26 22.70
N GLY A 262 -46.00 40.06 24.01
CA GLY A 262 -47.09 39.32 24.65
C GLY A 262 -46.95 37.80 24.68
N ARG A 263 -45.82 37.24 24.20
CA ARG A 263 -45.53 35.81 24.17
C ARG A 263 -44.37 35.40 25.10
N VAL A 264 -44.51 35.74 26.37
CA VAL A 264 -43.50 35.46 27.40
C VAL A 264 -43.27 33.96 27.54
N GLY A 265 -42.01 33.52 27.51
CA GLY A 265 -41.62 32.12 27.72
C GLY A 265 -41.57 31.26 26.45
N GLU A 266 -41.56 31.90 25.27
CA GLU A 266 -41.28 31.28 23.96
C GLU A 266 -39.79 31.31 23.59
N GLU A 267 -38.91 31.83 24.46
CA GLU A 267 -37.45 31.71 24.33
C GLU A 267 -37.06 30.27 23.99
N TYR A 268 -36.12 30.09 23.06
CA TYR A 268 -35.54 28.77 22.81
C TYR A 268 -34.09 28.84 22.38
N VAL A 269 -33.41 27.70 22.52
CA VAL A 269 -32.07 27.47 21.97
C VAL A 269 -32.05 26.14 21.25
N GLU A 270 -31.54 26.13 20.03
CA GLU A 270 -31.30 24.93 19.24
C GLU A 270 -29.85 24.48 19.39
N LEU A 271 -29.66 23.20 19.68
CA LEU A 271 -28.36 22.53 19.58
C LEU A 271 -28.33 21.62 18.36
N LEU A 272 -27.23 21.65 17.61
CA LEU A 272 -27.01 20.80 16.44
C LEU A 272 -25.79 19.89 16.67
N ASN A 273 -25.96 18.59 16.48
CA ASN A 273 -24.82 17.66 16.41
C ASN A 273 -24.23 17.67 15.01
N VAL A 274 -23.08 18.31 14.86
CA VAL A 274 -22.35 18.44 13.59
C VAL A 274 -21.28 17.36 13.41
N SER A 275 -21.20 16.39 14.31
CA SER A 275 -20.32 15.23 14.16
C SER A 275 -20.99 14.10 13.37
N SER A 276 -20.19 13.11 12.98
CA SER A 276 -20.65 11.93 12.22
C SER A 276 -21.22 10.81 13.10
N GLN A 277 -21.24 10.99 14.42
CA GLN A 277 -21.69 9.99 15.39
C GLN A 277 -22.75 10.57 16.33
N PRO A 278 -23.66 9.75 16.89
CA PRO A 278 -24.58 10.21 17.92
C PRO A 278 -23.81 10.64 19.18
N VAL A 279 -24.30 11.68 19.84
CA VAL A 279 -23.69 12.23 21.07
C VAL A 279 -24.62 11.99 22.26
N ASP A 280 -24.08 11.46 23.35
CA ASP A 280 -24.78 11.38 24.63
C ASP A 280 -24.69 12.73 25.36
N LEU A 281 -25.82 13.40 25.50
CA LEU A 281 -25.95 14.68 26.21
C LEU A 281 -26.22 14.48 27.70
N SER A 282 -26.26 13.25 28.23
CA SER A 282 -26.58 12.99 29.63
C SER A 282 -25.74 13.84 30.59
N GLY A 283 -26.40 14.65 31.41
CA GLY A 283 -25.73 15.52 32.39
C GLY A 283 -25.14 16.81 31.83
N TRP A 284 -25.14 17.00 30.50
CA TRP A 284 -24.78 18.29 29.90
C TRP A 284 -25.73 19.37 30.38
N THR A 285 -25.26 20.62 30.38
CA THR A 285 -26.06 21.75 30.82
C THR A 285 -26.03 22.89 29.83
N LEU A 286 -27.13 23.64 29.76
CA LEU A 286 -27.31 24.77 28.88
C LEU A 286 -27.78 25.98 29.68
N GLY A 287 -27.25 27.15 29.39
CA GLY A 287 -27.68 28.39 30.04
C GLY A 287 -26.86 29.58 29.59
N ASN A 288 -26.66 30.53 30.50
CA ASN A 288 -25.89 31.74 30.26
C ASN A 288 -24.83 31.94 31.35
N TRP A 289 -25.14 32.66 32.42
CA TRP A 289 -24.28 32.82 33.60
C TRP A 289 -24.41 31.67 34.61
N ALA A 290 -25.40 30.79 34.42
CA ALA A 290 -25.59 29.57 35.19
C ALA A 290 -26.40 28.55 34.37
N PRO A 291 -26.33 27.24 34.68
CA PRO A 291 -27.19 26.21 34.11
C PRO A 291 -28.69 26.55 34.24
N ARG A 292 -29.43 26.42 33.14
CA ARG A 292 -30.88 26.62 33.02
C ARG A 292 -31.60 25.36 32.60
N HIS A 293 -30.94 24.52 31.82
CA HIS A 293 -31.38 23.18 31.49
C HIS A 293 -30.28 22.17 31.83
N VAL A 294 -30.71 20.96 32.23
CA VAL A 294 -29.85 19.79 32.43
C VAL A 294 -30.46 18.64 31.64
N PHE A 295 -29.69 18.09 30.71
CA PHE A 295 -30.14 16.97 29.90
C PHE A 295 -30.22 15.70 30.75
N SER A 296 -31.37 15.02 30.68
CA SER A 296 -31.63 13.82 31.51
C SER A 296 -30.76 12.64 31.07
N PRO A 297 -30.44 11.69 31.97
CA PRO A 297 -29.73 10.46 31.59
C PRO A 297 -30.42 9.72 30.43
N GLY A 298 -29.63 9.27 29.46
CA GLY A 298 -30.11 8.61 28.24
C GLY A 298 -30.53 9.56 27.12
N THR A 299 -30.20 10.84 27.19
CA THR A 299 -30.50 11.80 26.11
C THR A 299 -29.46 11.70 24.99
N TRP A 300 -29.81 11.06 23.88
CA TRP A 300 -28.95 10.93 22.71
C TRP A 300 -29.36 11.91 21.60
N LEU A 301 -28.40 12.63 21.05
CA LEU A 301 -28.56 13.48 19.88
C LEU A 301 -27.92 12.80 18.66
N PRO A 302 -28.70 12.29 17.68
CA PRO A 302 -28.16 11.62 16.51
C PRO A 302 -27.25 12.53 15.66
N ALA A 303 -26.36 11.92 14.87
CA ALA A 303 -25.46 12.64 13.95
C ALA A 303 -26.27 13.50 12.95
N GLY A 304 -25.87 14.76 12.78
CA GLY A 304 -26.53 15.69 11.85
C GLY A 304 -27.96 16.04 12.23
N GLN A 305 -28.39 15.85 13.49
CA GLN A 305 -29.72 16.22 13.97
C GLN A 305 -29.65 17.32 15.04
N ALA A 306 -30.74 18.08 15.15
CA ALA A 306 -30.89 19.14 16.13
C ALA A 306 -31.83 18.75 17.28
N VAL A 307 -31.65 19.39 18.44
CA VAL A 307 -32.59 19.38 19.57
C VAL A 307 -32.88 20.83 19.99
N VAL A 308 -34.16 21.16 20.15
CA VAL A 308 -34.60 22.48 20.60
C VAL A 308 -34.91 22.44 22.09
N VAL A 309 -34.32 23.34 22.87
CA VAL A 309 -34.64 23.55 24.28
C VAL A 309 -35.47 24.83 24.39
N ALA A 310 -36.78 24.69 24.59
CA ALA A 310 -37.69 25.80 24.83
C ALA A 310 -37.69 26.22 26.31
N ALA A 311 -37.96 27.49 26.60
CA ALA A 311 -38.00 28.01 27.97
C ALA A 311 -39.08 27.36 28.81
N THR A 312 -40.25 27.09 28.23
CA THR A 312 -41.37 26.42 28.91
C THR A 312 -41.95 25.31 28.06
N ALA A 313 -42.68 24.38 28.68
CA ALA A 313 -43.41 23.35 27.93
C ALA A 313 -44.49 23.95 26.99
N ALA A 314 -45.05 25.11 27.34
CA ALA A 314 -45.99 25.83 26.48
C ALA A 314 -45.31 26.55 25.31
N GLY A 315 -44.02 26.89 25.44
CA GLY A 315 -43.20 27.50 24.40
C GLY A 315 -42.60 26.49 23.41
N ILE A 316 -42.87 25.19 23.56
CA ILE A 316 -42.49 24.20 22.54
C ILE A 316 -43.33 24.46 21.29
N LEU A 317 -42.66 24.92 20.23
CA LEU A 317 -43.30 25.32 18.98
C LEU A 317 -43.94 24.13 18.27
N ALA A 318 -45.18 24.32 17.81
CA ALA A 318 -45.95 23.27 17.15
C ALA A 318 -45.25 22.81 15.86
N GLY A 319 -45.02 21.50 15.73
CA GLY A 319 -44.38 20.90 14.56
C GLY A 319 -42.89 20.58 14.72
N VAL A 320 -42.24 21.06 15.79
CA VAL A 320 -40.85 20.72 16.11
C VAL A 320 -40.80 19.31 16.75
N GLN A 321 -40.11 18.36 16.09
CA GLN A 321 -40.16 16.96 16.50
C GLN A 321 -39.24 16.61 17.67
N ASN A 322 -38.06 17.24 17.77
CA ASN A 322 -37.07 16.97 18.82
C ASN A 322 -36.92 18.19 19.72
N ALA A 323 -37.92 18.43 20.57
CA ALA A 323 -37.96 19.58 21.47
C ALA A 323 -38.17 19.18 22.93
N LEU A 324 -37.50 19.91 23.82
CA LEU A 324 -37.53 19.73 25.27
C LEU A 324 -37.89 21.05 25.94
N ALA A 325 -38.49 21.00 27.12
CA ALA A 325 -38.62 22.16 28.00
C ALA A 325 -37.40 22.28 28.91
N SER A 326 -36.98 23.52 29.18
CA SER A 326 -35.95 23.85 30.17
C SER A 326 -36.30 23.26 31.54
N THR A 327 -35.34 22.60 32.21
CA THR A 327 -35.59 21.98 33.52
C THR A 327 -35.82 23.03 34.62
N SER A 328 -35.36 24.26 34.42
CA SER A 328 -35.65 25.39 35.33
C SER A 328 -36.95 26.12 35.02
N GLY A 329 -37.67 25.73 33.96
CA GLY A 329 -38.92 26.35 33.51
C GLY A 329 -38.75 27.75 32.89
N LYS A 330 -37.51 28.13 32.53
CA LYS A 330 -37.15 29.36 31.81
C LYS A 330 -35.72 29.26 31.24
N LEU A 331 -35.34 30.10 30.28
CA LEU A 331 -33.95 30.24 29.83
C LEU A 331 -33.34 31.56 30.31
N MET A 332 -34.15 32.62 30.45
CA MET A 332 -33.71 33.94 30.92
C MET A 332 -32.61 34.51 30.03
N LEU A 333 -32.84 34.46 28.72
CA LEU A 333 -31.98 35.09 27.73
C LEU A 333 -32.16 36.61 27.83
N GLY A 334 -31.14 37.37 27.41
CA GLY A 334 -31.19 38.82 27.48
C GLY A 334 -31.73 39.38 26.17
N ASN A 335 -32.88 40.05 26.18
CA ASN A 335 -33.45 40.66 24.97
C ASN A 335 -32.51 41.72 24.34
N GLY A 336 -31.63 42.30 25.16
CA GLY A 336 -30.57 43.23 24.78
C GLY A 336 -29.21 42.59 24.51
N GLY A 337 -29.20 41.31 24.13
CA GLY A 337 -27.98 40.58 23.77
C GLY A 337 -27.40 39.79 24.94
N GLY A 338 -26.49 38.87 24.64
CA GLY A 338 -25.86 38.05 25.65
C GLY A 338 -25.06 36.89 25.08
N THR A 339 -24.62 36.01 25.97
CA THR A 339 -23.92 34.78 25.61
C THR A 339 -24.65 33.57 26.19
N ILE A 340 -24.98 32.63 25.32
CA ILE A 340 -25.45 31.29 25.69
C ILE A 340 -24.22 30.37 25.74
N VAL A 341 -24.20 29.49 26.72
CA VAL A 341 -23.10 28.56 26.94
C VAL A 341 -23.67 27.14 27.09
N LEU A 342 -23.04 26.21 26.38
CA LEU A 342 -23.26 24.78 26.51
C LEU A 342 -22.07 24.19 27.27
N TRP A 343 -22.33 23.46 28.35
CA TRP A 343 -21.34 22.73 29.12
C TRP A 343 -21.56 21.23 29.00
N ASP A 344 -20.47 20.46 28.95
CA ASP A 344 -20.51 19.01 29.03
C ASP A 344 -20.85 18.51 30.44
N ALA A 345 -20.90 17.18 30.61
CA ALA A 345 -21.22 16.54 31.89
C ALA A 345 -20.17 16.80 33.00
N ASP A 346 -18.93 17.13 32.63
CA ASP A 346 -17.84 17.47 33.56
C ASP A 346 -17.83 18.97 33.90
N GLY A 347 -18.72 19.76 33.28
CA GLY A 347 -18.85 21.20 33.48
C GLY A 347 -17.87 22.03 32.66
N LEU A 348 -17.18 21.44 31.68
CA LEU A 348 -16.33 22.17 30.75
C LEU A 348 -17.20 22.84 29.67
N THR A 349 -16.83 24.06 29.29
CA THR A 349 -17.51 24.75 28.19
C THR A 349 -17.25 24.03 26.87
N HIS A 350 -18.32 23.54 26.25
CA HIS A 350 -18.30 22.82 24.99
C HIS A 350 -18.55 23.74 23.79
N ASP A 351 -19.47 24.71 23.93
CA ASP A 351 -19.73 25.73 22.89
C ASP A 351 -20.29 27.02 23.49
N THR A 352 -20.09 28.14 22.79
CA THR A 352 -20.66 29.44 23.13
C THR A 352 -21.33 30.09 21.92
N PHE A 353 -22.37 30.87 22.20
CA PHE A 353 -23.17 31.57 21.20
C PHE A 353 -23.46 32.98 21.71
N ALA A 354 -22.73 33.96 21.17
CA ALA A 354 -22.92 35.36 21.49
C ALA A 354 -23.82 36.01 20.43
N TYR A 355 -24.86 36.70 20.87
CA TYR A 355 -25.80 37.41 20.01
C TYR A 355 -25.93 38.86 20.47
N ASP A 356 -26.24 39.74 19.52
CA ASP A 356 -26.37 41.15 19.79
C ASP A 356 -27.78 41.53 20.25
N GLY A 357 -27.86 42.73 20.82
CA GLY A 357 -29.02 43.21 21.57
C GLY A 357 -29.87 44.26 20.89
N SER A 358 -29.62 44.50 19.60
CA SER A 358 -30.52 45.29 18.81
C SER A 358 -31.88 44.58 18.89
N SER A 359 -32.89 45.21 19.50
CA SER A 359 -34.10 44.50 19.93
C SER A 359 -34.92 44.03 18.73
N HIS A 360 -34.71 42.79 18.30
CA HIS A 360 -35.44 42.18 17.20
C HIS A 360 -36.56 41.34 17.78
N ASP A 361 -37.76 41.91 17.85
CA ASP A 361 -38.95 41.24 18.38
C ASP A 361 -39.32 40.03 17.51
N GLY A 362 -39.37 38.85 18.13
CA GLY A 362 -39.81 37.61 17.48
C GLY A 362 -38.89 37.06 16.40
N GLN A 363 -37.62 37.49 16.35
CA GLN A 363 -36.62 37.00 15.39
C GLN A 363 -35.51 36.23 16.09
N CYS A 364 -35.08 35.17 15.43
CA CYS A 364 -34.00 34.33 15.91
C CYS A 364 -32.65 34.86 15.47
N PHE A 365 -31.64 34.49 16.24
CA PHE A 365 -30.25 34.53 15.84
C PHE A 365 -29.84 33.14 15.39
N ASN A 366 -29.03 33.06 14.34
CA ASN A 366 -28.53 31.80 13.81
C ASN A 366 -27.04 31.90 13.54
N ARG A 367 -26.32 30.79 13.65
CA ARG A 367 -24.95 30.73 13.14
C ARG A 367 -24.92 31.00 11.65
N SER A 368 -23.92 31.76 11.21
CA SER A 368 -23.76 32.22 9.83
C SER A 368 -22.31 31.99 9.40
N PRO A 369 -22.04 31.00 8.52
CA PRO A 369 -23.00 30.10 7.87
C PRO A 369 -23.67 29.08 8.80
N ASP A 370 -24.89 28.68 8.46
CA ASP A 370 -25.69 27.72 9.24
C ASP A 370 -25.02 26.35 9.41
N GLY A 371 -25.11 25.81 10.63
CA GLY A 371 -24.54 24.53 11.05
C GLY A 371 -23.02 24.51 11.16
N ARG A 372 -22.33 25.65 11.18
CA ARG A 372 -20.86 25.72 11.24
C ARG A 372 -20.34 26.03 12.65
N PRO A 373 -19.47 25.18 13.23
CA PRO A 373 -18.75 25.50 14.47
C PRO A 373 -18.01 26.83 14.41
N LEU A 374 -17.99 27.58 15.51
CA LEU A 374 -17.24 28.84 15.66
C LEU A 374 -17.61 29.95 14.65
N ALA A 375 -18.65 29.74 13.84
CA ALA A 375 -19.18 30.75 12.94
C ALA A 375 -19.74 31.96 13.70
N ALA A 376 -19.77 33.10 13.01
CA ALA A 376 -20.45 34.29 13.50
C ALA A 376 -21.94 34.02 13.72
N VAL A 377 -22.58 34.87 14.49
CA VAL A 377 -24.02 34.80 14.75
C VAL A 377 -24.65 36.02 14.13
N ASP A 378 -25.58 35.79 13.21
CA ASP A 378 -26.35 36.83 12.54
C ASP A 378 -27.85 36.66 12.85
N LEU A 379 -28.65 37.66 12.49
CA LEU A 379 -30.10 37.51 12.47
C LEU A 379 -30.50 36.43 11.46
N HIS A 380 -31.44 35.59 11.84
CA HIS A 380 -31.95 34.54 10.97
C HIS A 380 -32.46 35.08 9.61
N THR A 381 -33.04 36.29 9.61
CA THR A 381 -33.53 36.96 8.39
C THR A 381 -32.43 37.39 7.42
N SER A 382 -31.16 37.40 7.82
CA SER A 382 -30.04 37.63 6.90
C SER A 382 -29.69 36.37 6.09
N LEU A 383 -30.04 35.19 6.61
CA LEU A 383 -29.76 33.89 6.01
C LEU A 383 -30.91 33.38 5.15
N SER A 384 -32.16 33.69 5.53
CA SER A 384 -33.36 33.24 4.83
C SER A 384 -34.55 34.17 5.07
N PRO A 385 -35.68 34.03 4.34
CA PRO A 385 -36.86 34.84 4.59
C PRO A 385 -37.62 34.47 5.87
N LEU A 386 -37.19 33.43 6.60
CA LEU A 386 -37.83 32.98 7.84
C LEU A 386 -37.34 33.82 9.01
N LEU A 387 -38.22 34.06 9.99
CA LEU A 387 -37.85 34.73 11.25
C LEU A 387 -37.02 33.80 12.16
N CYS A 388 -37.28 32.50 12.05
CA CYS A 388 -36.72 31.40 12.84
C CYS A 388 -36.92 30.08 12.09
N SER A 389 -36.12 29.05 12.36
CA SER A 389 -36.22 27.71 11.74
C SER A 389 -36.01 26.55 12.73
N PRO A 390 -36.69 26.53 13.89
CA PRO A 390 -36.43 25.56 14.96
C PRO A 390 -36.59 24.11 14.49
N GLY A 391 -35.54 23.31 14.68
CA GLY A 391 -35.44 21.92 14.28
C GLY A 391 -35.10 21.70 12.81
N THR A 392 -34.79 22.76 12.05
CA THR A 392 -34.48 22.73 10.62
C THR A 392 -33.31 23.65 10.30
N ALA A 393 -32.65 23.45 9.16
CA ALA A 393 -31.63 24.38 8.68
C ALA A 393 -32.24 25.78 8.47
N ALA A 394 -31.38 26.80 8.38
CA ALA A 394 -31.80 28.20 8.27
C ALA A 394 -32.76 28.46 7.09
N ASP A 395 -32.75 27.63 6.04
CA ASP A 395 -33.67 27.71 4.88
C ASP A 395 -35.00 26.95 5.07
N GLY A 396 -35.20 26.32 6.22
CA GLY A 396 -36.37 25.51 6.57
C GLY A 396 -36.29 24.04 6.13
N THR A 397 -35.18 23.59 5.54
CA THR A 397 -34.98 22.19 5.17
C THR A 397 -34.59 21.32 6.37
N ALA A 398 -34.86 20.01 6.30
CA ALA A 398 -34.51 19.11 7.39
C ALA A 398 -32.98 18.97 7.55
N PHE A 399 -32.49 19.08 8.79
CA PHE A 399 -31.12 18.71 9.13
C PHE A 399 -30.84 17.23 8.75
N GLY A 400 -29.62 16.96 8.24
CA GLY A 400 -29.22 15.64 7.73
C GLY A 400 -29.47 15.42 6.23
N SER A 401 -30.12 16.35 5.53
CA SER A 401 -30.23 16.35 4.05
C SER A 401 -29.04 17.03 3.35
N ARG A 402 -28.23 17.81 4.09
CA ARG A 402 -27.01 18.45 3.63
C ARG A 402 -25.80 17.61 4.05
N PRO A 403 -24.84 17.29 3.17
CA PRO A 403 -23.62 16.61 3.58
C PRO A 403 -22.93 17.42 4.68
N LEU A 404 -22.59 16.76 5.79
CA LEU A 404 -21.75 17.37 6.84
C LEU A 404 -20.48 17.94 6.19
N PRO A 405 -19.93 19.08 6.65
CA PRO A 405 -18.66 19.59 6.14
C PRO A 405 -17.56 18.58 6.47
N THR A 406 -17.32 17.64 5.55
CA THR A 406 -16.13 16.80 5.55
C THR A 406 -14.96 17.69 5.20
N THR A 407 -13.88 17.66 5.98
CA THR A 407 -12.60 18.24 5.57
C THR A 407 -12.30 17.78 4.15
N LEU A 408 -12.04 18.74 3.26
CA LEU A 408 -11.80 18.42 1.85
C LEU A 408 -10.51 17.60 1.77
N THR A 409 -10.61 16.36 1.30
CA THR A 409 -9.44 15.50 1.03
C THR A 409 -9.20 15.32 -0.46
N LYS A 410 -10.14 15.83 -1.27
CA LYS A 410 -10.09 15.85 -2.72
C LYS A 410 -11.03 16.94 -3.23
N GLU A 411 -10.57 17.82 -4.13
CA GLU A 411 -11.49 18.70 -4.83
C GLU A 411 -12.25 17.98 -5.95
N ASN A 412 -13.50 18.38 -6.16
CA ASN A 412 -14.28 18.08 -7.36
C ASN A 412 -14.81 19.42 -7.87
N GLU A 413 -14.48 19.77 -9.11
CA GLU A 413 -14.83 21.05 -9.77
C GLU A 413 -16.34 21.33 -9.69
N PRO A 414 -16.76 22.49 -9.12
CA PRO A 414 -16.68 23.77 -9.82
C PRO A 414 -16.53 24.99 -8.86
N ASN A 415 -15.33 25.32 -8.39
CA ASN A 415 -15.06 26.42 -7.45
C ASN A 415 -14.29 27.58 -8.11
N GLY A 416 -14.71 28.00 -9.31
CA GLY A 416 -14.03 29.02 -10.12
C GLY A 416 -14.14 30.45 -9.60
N SER A 417 -14.86 30.66 -8.50
CA SER A 417 -15.03 31.96 -7.84
C SER A 417 -14.93 31.87 -6.31
N PRO A 418 -14.63 33.00 -5.63
CA PRO A 418 -14.65 33.08 -4.16
C PRO A 418 -15.96 32.59 -3.52
N GLU A 419 -17.09 32.84 -4.19
CA GLU A 419 -18.43 32.46 -3.74
C GLU A 419 -18.65 30.95 -3.79
N GLU A 420 -17.95 30.27 -4.71
CA GLU A 420 -18.03 28.83 -4.96
C GLU A 420 -16.97 28.03 -4.17
N ALA A 421 -16.15 28.71 -3.34
CA ALA A 421 -15.08 28.08 -2.55
C ALA A 421 -15.61 26.89 -1.72
N GLN A 422 -15.18 25.67 -2.05
CA GLN A 422 -15.60 24.44 -1.38
C GLN A 422 -14.62 24.03 -0.27
N GLY A 423 -15.16 23.48 0.81
CA GLY A 423 -14.41 22.79 1.87
C GLY A 423 -13.58 23.70 2.78
N GLU A 424 -13.47 23.30 4.05
CA GLU A 424 -12.44 23.86 4.95
C GLU A 424 -11.17 23.03 4.82
N VAL A 425 -10.04 23.71 4.64
CA VAL A 425 -8.70 23.12 4.65
C VAL A 425 -8.11 23.30 6.05
N GLY A 426 -7.88 22.16 6.71
CA GLY A 426 -7.44 22.09 8.11
C GLY A 426 -6.00 21.60 8.23
N THR A 427 -5.40 21.76 9.41
CA THR A 427 -4.00 21.36 9.59
C THR A 427 -3.77 19.86 9.48
N GLY A 428 -2.69 19.45 8.80
CA GLY A 428 -2.29 18.05 8.67
C GLY A 428 -3.16 17.21 7.71
N ILE A 429 -3.98 17.87 6.88
CA ILE A 429 -4.80 17.23 5.87
C ILE A 429 -4.40 17.77 4.51
N ALA A 430 -3.89 16.88 3.66
CA ALA A 430 -3.60 17.16 2.28
C ALA A 430 -4.89 17.16 1.45
N VAL A 431 -5.08 18.21 0.64
CA VAL A 431 -6.15 18.31 -0.35
C VAL A 431 -5.55 17.95 -1.70
N LEU A 432 -6.08 16.90 -2.31
CA LEU A 432 -5.64 16.47 -3.63
C LEU A 432 -6.51 17.04 -4.72
N GLY A 433 -5.83 17.58 -5.72
CA GLY A 433 -6.47 18.03 -6.92
C GLY A 433 -5.82 18.35 -8.23
N ALA A 434 -6.48 19.12 -9.09
CA ALA A 434 -5.98 19.40 -10.42
C ALA A 434 -6.47 20.73 -11.00
N ILE A 435 -5.53 21.46 -11.59
CA ILE A 435 -5.76 22.78 -12.16
C ILE A 435 -5.34 22.84 -13.63
N GLU A 436 -6.14 23.52 -14.45
CA GLU A 436 -5.94 23.73 -15.88
C GLU A 436 -5.24 25.08 -16.19
N ALA A 437 -5.32 25.54 -17.44
CA ALA A 437 -4.57 26.69 -17.94
C ALA A 437 -4.97 28.03 -17.29
N TYR A 438 -4.05 29.01 -17.33
CA TYR A 438 -4.20 30.33 -16.74
C TYR A 438 -5.52 31.00 -17.15
N GLY A 439 -6.33 31.35 -16.15
CA GLY A 439 -7.59 32.08 -16.30
C GLY A 439 -8.77 31.24 -16.80
N LEU A 440 -8.59 29.92 -16.97
CA LEU A 440 -9.69 28.98 -17.23
C LEU A 440 -10.15 28.27 -15.96
N ASP A 441 -9.24 28.13 -15.01
CA ASP A 441 -9.44 27.33 -13.81
C ASP A 441 -8.78 28.00 -12.60
N GLN A 442 -9.57 28.18 -11.54
CA GLN A 442 -9.16 28.75 -10.26
C GLN A 442 -9.76 27.89 -9.16
N ASP A 443 -8.92 27.41 -8.26
CA ASP A 443 -9.36 26.63 -7.12
C ASP A 443 -9.39 27.49 -5.88
N TRP A 444 -10.59 27.70 -5.34
CA TRP A 444 -10.81 28.45 -4.11
C TRP A 444 -11.15 27.52 -2.93
N PHE A 445 -10.45 27.70 -1.81
CA PHE A 445 -10.59 26.97 -0.55
C PHE A 445 -10.88 27.92 0.62
N ARG A 446 -11.47 27.40 1.71
CA ARG A 446 -11.66 28.16 2.96
C ARG A 446 -10.73 27.67 4.05
N LEU A 447 -10.16 28.62 4.80
CA LEU A 447 -9.27 28.37 5.94
C LEU A 447 -9.81 29.14 7.15
N THR A 448 -10.02 28.47 8.28
CA THR A 448 -10.48 29.11 9.52
C THR A 448 -9.35 29.12 10.55
N ILE A 449 -9.05 30.28 11.13
CA ILE A 449 -8.08 30.42 12.21
C ILE A 449 -8.84 30.69 13.50
N SER A 450 -8.82 29.73 14.42
CA SER A 450 -9.52 29.85 15.73
C SER A 450 -8.64 30.47 16.80
N ARG A 451 -7.31 30.39 16.64
CA ARG A 451 -6.33 31.05 17.52
C ARG A 451 -5.20 31.65 16.67
N PRO A 452 -4.88 32.95 16.82
CA PRO A 452 -3.87 33.60 15.99
C PRO A 452 -2.51 32.93 16.05
N GLY A 453 -1.77 32.99 14.94
CA GLY A 453 -0.38 32.56 14.89
C GLY A 453 0.09 32.23 13.48
N ASP A 454 1.28 31.64 13.41
CA ASP A 454 1.92 31.33 12.13
C ASP A 454 1.33 30.04 11.53
N VAL A 455 0.88 30.17 10.29
CA VAL A 455 0.34 29.09 9.46
C VAL A 455 1.22 28.96 8.24
N GLU A 456 1.64 27.75 7.92
CA GLU A 456 2.33 27.44 6.68
C GLU A 456 1.37 26.75 5.73
N ILE A 457 1.26 27.29 4.52
CA ILE A 457 0.46 26.74 3.44
C ILE A 457 1.44 26.32 2.35
N SER A 458 1.44 25.03 2.01
CA SER A 458 2.31 24.44 1.00
C SER A 458 1.50 23.81 -0.12
N VAL A 459 2.03 23.89 -1.34
CA VAL A 459 1.48 23.23 -2.51
C VAL A 459 2.61 22.42 -3.13
N SER A 460 2.33 21.15 -3.48
CA SER A 460 3.30 20.29 -4.17
C SER A 460 3.93 21.01 -5.37
N ALA A 461 5.26 20.90 -5.51
CA ALA A 461 6.12 21.74 -6.35
C ALA A 461 5.87 21.63 -7.86
N ILE A 462 4.77 22.20 -8.36
CA ILE A 462 4.54 22.44 -9.78
C ILE A 462 4.96 23.88 -10.09
N ASP A 463 6.06 24.03 -10.82
CA ASP A 463 6.53 25.34 -11.28
C ASP A 463 5.45 26.04 -12.10
N GLY A 464 4.95 27.18 -11.60
CA GLY A 464 3.99 28.02 -12.32
C GLY A 464 2.63 28.21 -11.65
N LEU A 465 2.40 27.70 -10.43
CA LEU A 465 1.24 28.07 -9.62
C LEU A 465 1.46 29.39 -8.87
N THR A 466 0.38 30.14 -8.71
CA THR A 466 0.28 31.29 -7.82
C THR A 466 -0.59 30.88 -6.63
N LEU A 467 -0.07 31.09 -5.42
CA LEU A 467 -0.81 30.93 -4.17
C LEU A 467 -1.21 32.31 -3.65
N LEU A 468 -2.51 32.50 -3.46
CA LEU A 468 -3.07 33.72 -2.89
C LEU A 468 -3.84 33.42 -1.61
N VAL A 469 -3.65 34.27 -0.59
CA VAL A 469 -4.38 34.19 0.68
C VAL A 469 -4.99 35.55 0.99
N ALA A 470 -6.29 35.60 1.25
CA ALA A 470 -7.02 36.83 1.56
C ALA A 470 -8.05 36.62 2.68
N PRO A 471 -8.42 37.65 3.45
CA PRO A 471 -9.55 37.57 4.38
C PRO A 471 -10.83 37.25 3.60
N ALA A 472 -11.68 36.35 4.13
CA ALA A 472 -12.87 35.90 3.40
C ALA A 472 -13.89 37.03 3.13
N ASN A 473 -13.88 38.08 3.95
CA ASN A 473 -14.71 39.27 3.77
C ASN A 473 -14.11 40.31 2.81
N GLN A 474 -12.86 40.13 2.37
CA GLN A 474 -12.13 41.03 1.48
C GLN A 474 -11.26 40.22 0.50
N PRO A 475 -11.85 39.39 -0.39
CA PRO A 475 -11.10 38.49 -1.28
C PRO A 475 -10.13 39.20 -2.24
N GLU A 476 -10.39 40.48 -2.53
CA GLU A 476 -9.53 41.34 -3.37
C GLU A 476 -8.28 41.86 -2.62
N GLN A 477 -8.23 41.77 -1.29
CA GLN A 477 -7.09 42.21 -0.47
C GLN A 477 -6.19 41.03 -0.12
N ALA A 478 -5.35 40.62 -1.07
CA ALA A 478 -4.36 39.58 -0.85
C ALA A 478 -3.37 39.95 0.27
N LEU A 479 -3.30 39.14 1.32
CA LEU A 479 -2.25 39.15 2.33
C LEU A 479 -0.98 38.45 1.84
N LEU A 480 -1.14 37.54 0.87
CA LEU A 480 -0.08 36.88 0.13
C LEU A 480 -0.48 36.78 -1.34
N ASP A 481 0.45 37.09 -2.23
CA ASP A 481 0.38 36.83 -3.67
C ASP A 481 1.81 36.52 -4.16
N THR A 482 2.19 35.24 -4.17
CA THR A 482 3.59 34.84 -4.39
C THR A 482 3.75 33.53 -5.17
N TYR A 483 4.97 33.30 -5.67
CA TYR A 483 5.36 32.17 -6.53
C TYR A 483 6.25 31.15 -5.82
N PHE A 484 5.78 30.61 -4.70
CA PHE A 484 6.52 29.58 -3.96
C PHE A 484 5.67 28.33 -3.76
N SER A 485 6.33 27.19 -3.63
CA SER A 485 5.72 25.92 -3.22
C SER A 485 5.26 25.94 -1.75
N SER A 486 5.62 26.97 -0.99
CA SER A 486 5.07 27.20 0.35
C SER A 486 5.17 28.67 0.76
N ALA A 487 4.30 29.08 1.68
CA ALA A 487 4.34 30.38 2.32
C ALA A 487 3.93 30.27 3.78
N SER A 488 4.62 31.01 4.64
CA SER A 488 4.28 31.14 6.06
C SER A 488 3.72 32.53 6.32
N LEU A 489 2.52 32.59 6.92
CA LEU A 489 1.84 33.83 7.27
C LEU A 489 1.40 33.82 8.72
N HIS A 490 1.55 34.97 9.37
CA HIS A 490 0.87 35.23 10.62
C HIS A 490 -0.57 35.60 10.32
N LEU A 491 -1.52 34.79 10.80
CA LEU A 491 -2.94 35.03 10.61
C LEU A 491 -3.61 35.27 11.97
N ASP A 492 -4.48 36.29 12.00
CA ASP A 492 -5.36 36.55 13.14
C ASP A 492 -6.52 35.56 13.17
N ALA A 493 -7.29 35.54 14.26
CA ALA A 493 -8.48 34.70 14.33
C ALA A 493 -9.53 35.21 13.32
N GLY A 494 -10.02 34.34 12.45
CA GLY A 494 -10.94 34.72 11.38
C GLY A 494 -11.01 33.70 10.25
N ALA A 495 -11.83 34.01 9.25
CA ALA A 495 -11.98 33.21 8.04
C ALA A 495 -11.16 33.80 6.89
N TYR A 496 -10.47 32.93 6.16
CA TYR A 496 -9.60 33.25 5.04
C TYR A 496 -9.99 32.42 3.81
N LEU A 497 -9.65 32.94 2.65
CA LEU A 497 -9.71 32.26 1.38
C LEU A 497 -8.30 31.96 0.89
N VAL A 498 -8.11 30.75 0.38
CA VAL A 498 -6.90 30.35 -0.32
C VAL A 498 -7.27 30.12 -1.77
N ARG A 499 -6.58 30.79 -2.69
CA ARG A 499 -6.76 30.62 -4.13
C ARG A 499 -5.50 30.04 -4.75
N LEU A 500 -5.69 29.02 -5.58
CA LEU A 500 -4.68 28.53 -6.50
C LEU A 500 -5.07 28.92 -7.93
N GLU A 501 -4.09 29.45 -8.67
CA GLU A 501 -4.24 29.72 -10.10
C GLU A 501 -2.94 29.35 -10.82
N SER A 502 -3.05 28.75 -12.00
CA SER A 502 -1.88 28.41 -12.80
C SER A 502 -1.46 29.57 -13.69
N ARG A 503 -0.18 29.69 -14.05
CA ARG A 503 0.35 30.61 -15.09
C ARG A 503 0.58 29.97 -16.45
N TRP A 504 0.30 28.68 -16.58
CA TRP A 504 0.54 27.96 -17.81
C TRP A 504 -0.45 28.44 -18.88
N ARG A 505 0.03 28.57 -20.11
CA ARG A 505 -0.83 28.87 -21.27
C ARG A 505 -1.14 27.62 -22.10
N ASP A 506 -0.70 26.47 -21.62
CA ASP A 506 -0.98 25.17 -22.24
C ASP A 506 -2.23 24.54 -21.62
N GLU A 507 -2.95 23.76 -22.41
CA GLU A 507 -4.18 23.07 -21.98
C GLU A 507 -3.85 21.77 -21.20
N VAL A 508 -2.69 21.72 -20.54
CA VAL A 508 -2.27 20.54 -19.78
C VAL A 508 -2.74 20.66 -18.35
N ARG A 509 -3.71 19.80 -17.99
CA ARG A 509 -4.17 19.63 -16.63
C ARG A 509 -3.08 19.03 -15.74
N ARG A 510 -2.77 19.67 -14.62
CA ARG A 510 -1.73 19.24 -13.68
C ARG A 510 -2.31 19.02 -12.30
N HIS A 511 -1.83 17.99 -11.61
CA HIS A 511 -2.33 17.63 -10.28
C HIS A 511 -1.45 18.21 -9.19
N TYR A 512 -2.06 18.78 -8.15
CA TYR A 512 -1.37 19.31 -6.98
C TYR A 512 -1.88 18.70 -5.67
N GLU A 513 -1.10 18.89 -4.62
CA GLU A 513 -1.44 18.61 -3.23
C GLU A 513 -1.28 19.90 -2.43
N LEU A 514 -2.35 20.38 -1.80
CA LEU A 514 -2.34 21.54 -0.91
C LEU A 514 -2.32 21.04 0.53
N GLU A 515 -1.33 21.46 1.31
CA GLU A 515 -1.23 21.17 2.74
C GLU A 515 -1.25 22.47 3.55
N VAL A 516 -1.91 22.40 4.71
CA VAL A 516 -1.85 23.46 5.71
C VAL A 516 -1.22 22.87 6.97
N SER A 517 -0.25 23.57 7.53
CA SER A 517 0.36 23.26 8.81
C SER A 517 0.42 24.52 9.68
N SER A 518 0.53 24.36 11.00
CA SER A 518 0.52 25.50 11.92
C SER A 518 1.50 25.32 13.06
N ALA A 519 1.98 26.44 13.60
CA ALA A 519 2.83 26.41 14.79
C ALA A 519 2.09 25.80 16.01
N PRO A 520 2.82 25.22 16.98
CA PRO A 520 2.22 24.69 18.20
C PRO A 520 1.36 25.73 18.94
N GLY A 521 0.11 25.39 19.22
CA GLY A 521 -0.83 26.26 19.93
C GLY A 521 -1.69 27.14 19.02
N VAL A 522 -1.49 27.11 17.71
CA VAL A 522 -2.43 27.62 16.69
C VAL A 522 -3.52 26.57 16.47
N VAL A 523 -4.77 27.01 16.30
CA VAL A 523 -5.89 26.12 16.06
C VAL A 523 -6.48 26.43 14.69
N VAL A 524 -6.23 25.53 13.74
CA VAL A 524 -6.80 25.54 12.39
C VAL A 524 -7.66 24.27 12.29
N PRO A 525 -8.96 24.38 12.63
CA PRO A 525 -9.86 23.24 12.78
C PRO A 525 -10.12 22.45 11.49
#